data_AF-H3SBG0-F1
#
_entry.id   AF-H3SBG0-F1
#
_cell.length_a   1.000
_cell.length_b   1.000
_cell.length_c   1.000
_cell.angle_alpha   90.00
_cell.angle_beta   90.00
_cell.angle_gamma   90.00
#
_symmetry.space_group_name_H-M   'P 1'
#
loop_
_entity.id
_entity.type
_entity.pdbx_description
1 polymer ?
#
loop_
_entity_poly.entity_id
_entity_poly.type
_entity_poly.pdbx_seq_one_letter_code
_entity_poly.pdbx_strand_id
1 'polypeptide(L)'
;MAYIACDDMDFMWEQRDLEVFRQMWKEGFCVTDIARAFGRDVDEIGILVMDQKRKREIKDRPGGAWGRRMPDERAKGGRHLSTGRKSRKGKERTGERADNPGKKVRAGASEPTQATEG
;
A
#
# COMPACT_ATOMS: atom_id res chain seq x y z
N MET A 1 -17.38 38.62 -3.56
CA MET A 1 -16.20 38.45 -2.67
C MET A 1 -15.32 37.36 -3.25
N ALA A 2 -14.01 37.51 -3.18
CA ALA A 2 -13.06 36.51 -3.68
C ALA A 2 -12.80 35.45 -2.61
N TYR A 3 -12.70 34.18 -3.02
CA TYR A 3 -12.27 33.07 -2.18
C TYR A 3 -10.81 32.75 -2.52
N ILE A 4 -9.97 32.59 -1.50
CA ILE A 4 -8.58 32.15 -1.65
C ILE A 4 -8.53 30.75 -1.06
N ALA A 5 -8.21 29.76 -1.89
CA ALA A 5 -8.03 28.40 -1.43
C ALA A 5 -6.75 28.29 -0.60
N CYS A 6 -6.78 27.50 0.48
CA CYS A 6 -5.62 27.15 1.29
C CYS A 6 -4.94 28.35 1.97
N ASP A 7 -5.71 29.36 2.41
CA ASP A 7 -5.14 30.58 3.03
C ASP A 7 -4.45 30.31 4.38
N ASP A 8 -4.71 29.14 4.96
CA ASP A 8 -4.25 28.66 6.24
C ASP A 8 -2.95 27.83 6.17
N MET A 9 -2.47 27.51 4.96
CA MET A 9 -1.25 26.71 4.76
C MET A 9 0.04 27.55 4.78
N ASP A 10 1.13 26.96 5.27
CA ASP A 10 2.47 27.57 5.29
C ASP A 10 3.37 26.98 4.19
N PHE A 11 3.57 27.77 3.12
CA PHE A 11 4.45 27.42 2.00
C PHE A 11 5.86 28.02 2.10
N MET A 12 6.28 28.48 3.28
CA MET A 12 7.65 28.92 3.50
C MET A 12 8.56 27.71 3.71
N TRP A 13 9.63 27.63 2.91
CA TRP A 13 10.62 26.56 2.96
C TRP A 13 12.02 27.15 3.02
N GLU A 14 12.85 26.68 3.94
CA GLU A 14 14.27 27.01 3.92
C GLU A 14 15.01 26.15 2.89
N GLN A 15 16.16 26.64 2.42
CA GLN A 15 16.98 25.90 1.47
C GLN A 15 17.37 24.50 2.00
N ARG A 16 17.63 24.39 3.30
CA ARG A 16 17.95 23.12 3.97
C ARG A 16 16.77 22.15 3.95
N ASP A 17 15.55 22.64 4.16
CA ASP A 17 14.34 21.83 4.08
C ASP A 17 14.15 21.26 2.68
N LEU A 18 14.39 22.08 1.65
CA LEU A 18 14.31 21.65 0.26
C LEU A 18 15.34 20.56 -0.07
N GLU A 19 16.56 20.65 0.45
CA GLU A 19 17.59 19.63 0.28
C GLU A 19 17.17 18.29 0.90
N VAL A 20 16.67 18.32 2.14
CA VAL A 20 16.16 17.12 2.85
C VAL A 20 14.97 16.53 2.10
N PHE A 21 14.02 17.36 1.69
CA PHE A 21 12.86 16.94 0.91
C PHE A 21 13.27 16.24 -0.40
N ARG A 22 14.20 16.82 -1.17
CA ARG A 22 14.69 16.24 -2.44
C ARG A 22 15.38 14.90 -2.19
N GLN A 23 16.14 14.78 -1.10
CA GLN A 23 16.80 13.53 -0.72
C GLN A 23 15.76 12.45 -0.38
N MET A 24 14.77 12.76 0.47
CA MET A 24 13.69 11.82 0.80
C MET A 24 12.85 11.43 -0.43
N TRP A 25 12.61 12.38 -1.35
CA TRP A 25 11.96 12.10 -2.62
C TRP A 25 12.76 11.11 -3.47
N LYS A 26 14.08 11.33 -3.59
CA LYS A 26 14.99 10.45 -4.32
C LYS A 26 15.05 9.04 -3.73
N GLU A 27 14.96 8.90 -2.42
CA GLU A 27 14.92 7.62 -1.71
C GLU A 27 13.60 6.86 -1.86
N GLY A 28 12.60 7.50 -2.46
CA GLY A 28 11.32 6.87 -2.78
C GLY A 28 10.27 7.01 -1.68
N PHE A 29 10.49 7.72 -0.58
CA PHE A 29 9.50 7.82 0.51
C PHE A 29 8.19 8.50 0.10
N CYS A 30 7.05 7.98 0.55
CA CYS A 30 5.74 8.56 0.25
C CYS A 30 5.54 9.94 0.90
N VAL A 31 4.70 10.78 0.30
CA VAL A 31 4.48 12.17 0.76
C VAL A 31 3.97 12.23 2.20
N THR A 32 3.21 11.24 2.65
CA THR A 32 2.73 11.15 4.04
C THR A 32 3.84 10.89 5.05
N ASP A 33 4.85 10.09 4.69
CA ASP A 33 6.01 9.85 5.56
C ASP A 33 6.97 11.04 5.53
N ILE A 34 7.09 11.72 4.39
CA ILE A 34 7.82 12.98 4.28
C ILE A 34 7.15 14.05 5.15
N ALA A 35 5.85 14.25 5.04
CA ALA A 35 5.08 15.19 5.86
C ALA A 35 5.28 14.92 7.37
N ARG A 36 5.23 13.65 7.78
CA ARG A 36 5.52 13.25 9.16
C ARG A 36 6.95 13.63 9.59
N ALA A 37 7.95 13.52 8.72
CA ALA A 37 9.32 13.89 9.03
C ALA A 37 9.51 15.40 9.20
N PHE A 38 8.77 16.21 8.43
CA PHE A 38 8.77 17.68 8.55
C PHE A 38 7.82 18.19 9.64
N GLY A 39 6.93 17.35 10.17
CA GLY A 39 5.89 17.77 11.11
C GLY A 39 4.87 18.73 10.49
N ARG A 40 4.62 18.59 9.18
CA ARG A 40 3.78 19.48 8.37
C ARG A 40 2.58 18.75 7.75
N ASP A 41 1.64 19.50 7.18
CA ASP A 41 0.49 18.91 6.52
C ASP A 41 0.91 18.16 5.24
N VAL A 42 0.17 17.10 4.88
CA VAL A 42 0.44 16.32 3.68
C VAL A 42 0.15 17.15 2.42
N ASP A 43 -0.81 18.06 2.47
CA ASP A 43 -1.18 18.94 1.36
C ASP A 43 -0.08 19.95 1.05
N GLU A 44 0.61 20.49 2.08
CA GLU A 44 1.79 21.36 1.91
C GLU A 44 2.92 20.63 1.18
N ILE A 45 3.19 19.37 1.56
CA ILE A 45 4.17 18.53 0.87
C ILE A 45 3.72 18.21 -0.56
N GLY A 46 2.42 17.96 -0.77
CA GLY A 46 1.84 17.74 -2.10
C GLY A 46 2.05 18.94 -3.02
N ILE A 47 1.83 20.15 -2.51
CA ILE A 47 2.05 21.41 -3.24
C ILE A 47 3.56 21.61 -3.51
N LEU A 48 4.42 21.32 -2.54
CA LEU A 48 5.87 21.38 -2.74
C LEU A 48 6.34 20.42 -3.85
N VAL A 49 5.80 19.19 -3.92
CA VAL A 49 6.09 18.25 -5.01
C VAL A 49 5.71 18.88 -6.36
N MET A 50 4.53 19.50 -6.48
CA MET A 50 4.09 20.13 -7.72
C MET A 50 5.01 21.29 -8.15
N ASP A 51 5.41 22.15 -7.21
CA ASP A 51 6.32 23.27 -7.47
C ASP A 51 7.71 22.77 -7.92
N GLN A 52 8.31 21.88 -7.16
CA GLN A 52 9.63 21.31 -7.44
C GLN A 52 9.67 20.52 -8.76
N LYS A 53 8.54 19.91 -9.15
CA LYS A 53 8.36 19.29 -10.47
C LYS A 53 8.38 20.30 -11.60
N ARG A 54 7.62 21.39 -11.47
CA ARG A 54 7.56 22.46 -12.47
C ARG A 54 8.91 23.13 -12.65
N LYS A 55 9.66 23.31 -11.56
CA LYS A 55 11.05 23.82 -11.55
C LYS A 55 12.10 22.81 -12.02
N ARG A 56 11.71 21.56 -12.30
CA ARG A 56 12.61 20.45 -12.70
C ARG A 56 13.68 20.10 -11.67
N GLU A 57 13.44 20.44 -10.41
CA GLU A 57 14.32 20.13 -9.27
C GLU A 57 14.17 18.68 -8.80
N ILE A 58 13.03 18.04 -9.12
CA ILE A 58 12.78 16.61 -8.86
C ILE A 58 12.27 15.88 -10.10
N LYS A 59 12.63 14.60 -10.24
CA LYS A 59 12.26 13.73 -11.38
C LYS A 59 11.14 12.77 -11.02
N ASP A 60 10.50 12.20 -12.04
CA ASP A 60 9.51 11.13 -11.84
C ASP A 60 10.20 9.92 -11.21
N ARG A 61 9.46 9.21 -10.36
CA ARG A 61 9.97 8.06 -9.63
C ARG A 61 8.88 6.99 -9.53
N PRO A 62 9.24 5.71 -9.41
CA PRO A 62 8.27 4.64 -9.15
C PRO A 62 7.38 4.98 -7.94
N GLY A 63 6.07 4.82 -8.10
CA GLY A 63 5.09 5.11 -7.05
C GLY A 63 4.75 6.59 -6.85
N GLY A 64 5.42 7.53 -7.52
CA GLY A 64 5.04 8.96 -7.48
C GLY A 64 4.90 9.50 -6.06
N ALA A 65 3.76 10.14 -5.75
CA ALA A 65 3.46 10.62 -4.39
C ALA A 65 3.29 9.49 -3.36
N TRP A 66 2.83 8.30 -3.79
CA TRP A 66 2.59 7.15 -2.92
C TRP A 66 3.85 6.38 -2.53
N GLY A 67 4.94 6.48 -3.28
CA GLY A 67 6.29 6.02 -2.92
C GLY A 67 6.38 4.65 -2.21
N ARG A 68 7.42 4.47 -1.39
CA ARG A 68 7.59 3.41 -0.40
C ARG A 68 7.38 3.96 1.00
N ARG A 69 6.98 3.09 1.92
CA ARG A 69 6.84 3.44 3.34
C ARG A 69 8.20 3.50 4.03
N MET A 70 8.38 4.49 4.89
CA MET A 70 9.50 4.58 5.82
C MET A 70 9.37 3.45 6.84
N PRO A 71 10.45 2.71 7.16
CA PRO A 71 10.41 1.65 8.17
C PRO A 71 9.99 2.26 9.50
N ASP A 72 8.96 1.70 10.13
CA ASP A 72 8.53 2.12 11.46
C ASP A 72 9.65 1.81 12.46
N GLU A 73 10.20 2.84 13.09
CA GLU A 73 11.24 2.69 14.11
C GLU A 73 10.75 1.85 15.31
N ARG A 74 9.43 1.81 15.56
CA ARG A 74 8.84 0.95 16.60
C ARG A 74 9.01 -0.55 16.33
N ALA A 75 9.23 -0.96 15.09
CA ALA A 75 9.41 -2.37 14.75
C ALA A 75 10.77 -2.94 15.18
N LYS A 76 11.74 -2.09 15.56
CA LYS A 76 13.10 -2.51 15.92
C LYS A 76 13.28 -2.90 17.40
N GLY A 77 12.28 -2.66 18.26
CA GLY A 77 12.26 -3.10 19.66
C GLY A 77 11.41 -4.35 19.85
N GLY A 78 12.01 -5.54 19.82
CA GLY A 78 11.31 -6.82 19.66
C GLY A 78 10.26 -7.21 20.71
N ARG A 79 9.49 -8.26 20.38
CA ARG A 79 9.31 -9.47 21.20
C ARG A 79 8.53 -10.55 20.44
N HIS A 80 9.20 -11.68 20.31
CA HIS A 80 8.69 -13.04 20.43
C HIS A 80 7.29 -13.10 21.10
N LEU A 81 6.24 -13.29 20.30
CA LEU A 81 4.96 -13.78 20.80
C LEU A 81 4.99 -15.30 20.69
N SER A 82 5.23 -15.92 21.84
CA SER A 82 5.14 -17.36 22.07
C SER A 82 3.86 -17.94 21.47
N THR A 83 4.03 -19.02 20.73
CA THR A 83 3.01 -19.94 20.25
C THR A 83 2.09 -20.40 21.38
N GLY A 84 0.92 -19.77 21.51
CA GLY A 84 -0.16 -20.19 22.39
C GLY A 84 -1.04 -21.25 21.75
N ARG A 85 -0.55 -22.48 21.65
CA ARG A 85 -1.36 -23.68 21.32
C ARG A 85 -2.38 -23.92 22.44
N LYS A 86 -3.63 -23.48 22.29
CA LYS A 86 -4.74 -24.02 23.09
C LYS A 86 -5.49 -25.08 22.31
N SER A 87 -4.99 -26.31 22.50
CA SER A 87 -5.76 -27.54 22.38
C SER A 87 -6.95 -27.49 23.34
N ARG A 88 -8.18 -27.58 22.84
CA ARG A 88 -9.31 -28.15 23.58
C ARG A 88 -9.94 -29.23 22.73
N LYS A 89 -9.68 -30.46 23.15
CA LYS A 89 -10.25 -31.69 22.62
C LYS A 89 -11.34 -32.15 23.58
N GLY A 90 -12.49 -32.51 23.01
CA GLY A 90 -13.50 -33.38 23.61
C GLY A 90 -14.90 -32.77 23.61
N LYS A 91 -15.98 -33.49 23.31
CA LYS A 91 -16.18 -34.86 22.83
C LYS A 91 -17.71 -34.97 22.58
N GLU A 92 -18.10 -35.46 21.40
CA GLU A 92 -19.23 -36.35 21.01
C GLU A 92 -20.62 -36.21 21.69
N ARG A 93 -21.77 -36.59 21.11
CA ARG A 93 -22.34 -36.97 19.79
C ARG A 93 -23.80 -37.30 20.11
N THR A 94 -24.75 -36.92 19.24
CA THR A 94 -25.94 -37.69 18.79
C THR A 94 -26.84 -36.68 18.06
N GLY A 95 -27.32 -36.86 16.84
CA GLY A 95 -27.30 -37.96 15.90
C GLY A 95 -28.59 -37.86 15.10
N GLU A 96 -28.53 -37.64 13.79
CA GLU A 96 -29.60 -38.09 12.92
C GLU A 96 -29.05 -38.34 11.51
N ARG A 97 -29.58 -39.40 10.91
CA ARG A 97 -29.00 -40.21 9.86
C ARG A 97 -29.95 -40.17 8.67
N ALA A 98 -29.44 -39.83 7.49
CA ALA A 98 -29.98 -40.22 6.19
C ALA A 98 -28.75 -40.27 5.26
N ASP A 99 -28.25 -41.43 4.79
CA ASP A 99 -28.80 -42.31 3.74
C ASP A 99 -29.37 -41.47 2.57
N ASN A 100 -28.90 -41.51 1.32
CA ASN A 100 -28.16 -42.52 0.56
C ASN A 100 -27.60 -41.85 -0.76
N PRO A 101 -27.17 -42.53 -1.85
CA PRO A 101 -25.83 -42.33 -2.41
C PRO A 101 -25.82 -42.01 -3.92
N GLY A 102 -24.62 -41.81 -4.48
CA GLY A 102 -24.28 -42.33 -5.81
C GLY A 102 -24.77 -41.56 -7.04
N LYS A 103 -23.83 -40.87 -7.72
CA LYS A 103 -23.31 -41.34 -9.02
C LYS A 103 -22.09 -40.55 -9.47
N LYS A 104 -20.95 -41.25 -9.55
CA LYS A 104 -19.82 -40.95 -10.45
C LYS A 104 -20.13 -41.49 -11.84
N VAL A 105 -19.88 -40.74 -12.92
CA VAL A 105 -19.43 -41.29 -14.22
C VAL A 105 -18.70 -40.18 -15.00
N ARG A 106 -17.35 -40.24 -15.12
CA ARG A 106 -16.50 -40.43 -16.35
C ARG A 106 -16.61 -39.30 -17.39
N ALA A 107 -15.54 -38.55 -17.71
CA ALA A 107 -14.33 -38.89 -18.49
C ALA A 107 -14.54 -38.91 -20.02
N GLY A 108 -13.65 -38.21 -20.74
CA GLY A 108 -13.49 -38.19 -22.20
C GLY A 108 -13.89 -36.83 -22.80
N ALA A 109 -13.20 -36.25 -23.78
CA ALA A 109 -11.98 -36.56 -24.51
C ALA A 109 -11.54 -35.29 -25.27
N SER A 110 -10.29 -35.28 -25.71
CA SER A 110 -9.60 -34.23 -26.46
C SER A 110 -9.97 -34.20 -27.96
N GLU A 111 -9.76 -33.02 -28.55
CA GLU A 111 -9.36 -32.74 -29.96
C GLU A 111 -10.43 -32.88 -31.10
N PRO A 112 -10.15 -32.40 -32.33
CA PRO A 112 -9.83 -31.03 -32.77
C PRO A 112 -10.62 -30.66 -34.06
N THR A 113 -10.65 -29.41 -34.55
CA THR A 113 -10.89 -29.11 -35.99
C THR A 113 -10.37 -27.73 -36.38
N GLN A 114 -9.71 -27.67 -37.53
CA GLN A 114 -9.06 -26.53 -38.17
C GLN A 114 -9.99 -25.73 -39.12
N ALA A 115 -9.44 -24.60 -39.60
CA ALA A 115 -9.76 -23.85 -40.83
C ALA A 115 -11.03 -22.96 -40.74
N THR A 116 -11.08 -21.76 -41.32
CA THR A 116 -10.59 -21.31 -42.64
C THR A 116 -10.26 -19.81 -42.70
N GLU A 117 -9.45 -19.49 -43.72
CA GLU A 117 -8.99 -18.19 -44.21
C GLU A 117 -10.11 -17.21 -44.63
N GLY A 118 -9.73 -15.92 -44.73
CA GLY A 118 -10.46 -14.82 -45.34
C GLY A 118 -9.75 -13.50 -45.15
#